data_AF-A0A7G5C5R1-F1
#
_entry.id   AF-A0A7G5C5R1-F1
#
_cell.length_a   1.000
_cell.length_b   1.000
_cell.length_c   1.000
_cell.angle_alpha   90.00
_cell.angle_beta   90.00
_cell.angle_gamma   90.00
#
_symmetry.space_group_name_H-M   'P 1'
#
loop_
_entity.id
_entity.type
_entity.pdbx_description
1 polymer ?
#
loop_
_entity_poly.entity_id
_entity_poly.type
_entity_poly.pdbx_seq_one_letter_code
_entity_poly.pdbx_strand_id
1 'polypeptide(L)'
;MRKYGVWGVAVLVALLAGCQSVSKEEESYRQGMRLIEQGSYPQAIGVLTDLGDYKESRSAVARLRYLINGDYIGAGNSVIAAIKSDGTVVYTGGYEDSKSAGDWKQLTALSTDGEYMEGLDANGKLSTTSPWTSEQLQASTVGSTSAMSLVIEAMPKLEHILAFDGNYPANLIALLENGAVKVVSASMVEEDIAAAEAWVKIVSVANGGHYVAGLHADGTVSVAGNELIRVLTKDWKDIVAITSSGGLIGLKEDGTVVAAGDNRFGECNVDGWNDIVAIAAGDRHTVGLRSDGTVISTGSGAFGQRDIEDWKDIVAIDASEYFTLGLKRDGTLAIAGDNSTSGGAKPDIADISGLLVPTVPGM
;
A
#
# COMPACT_ATOMS: atom_id res chain seq x y z
N MET A 1 21.67 63.62 67.04
CA MET A 1 22.25 62.27 67.15
C MET A 1 21.19 61.25 66.79
N ARG A 2 21.45 60.47 65.72
CA ARG A 2 21.04 59.08 65.43
C ARG A 2 19.58 58.58 65.62
N LYS A 3 19.05 58.10 64.48
CA LYS A 3 18.36 56.81 64.19
C LYS A 3 16.94 56.63 64.78
N TYR A 4 15.94 56.04 64.11
CA TYR A 4 15.94 54.91 63.17
C TYR A 4 14.78 55.02 62.15
N GLY A 5 15.07 54.74 60.88
CA GLY A 5 14.09 54.23 59.93
C GLY A 5 14.19 52.71 59.89
N VAL A 6 13.06 52.03 59.78
CA VAL A 6 12.98 50.60 59.44
C VAL A 6 12.05 50.47 58.25
N TRP A 7 12.61 49.87 57.20
CA TRP A 7 12.03 49.63 55.89
C TRP A 7 11.00 48.50 55.95
N GLY A 8 9.84 48.70 55.33
CA GLY A 8 8.98 47.62 54.87
C GLY A 8 9.56 47.05 53.58
N VAL A 9 10.02 45.81 53.62
CA VAL A 9 10.39 45.05 52.41
C VAL A 9 9.12 44.38 51.90
N ALA A 10 8.48 44.98 50.90
CA ALA A 10 7.52 44.27 50.06
C ALA A 10 8.30 43.61 48.93
N VAL A 11 8.51 42.30 49.02
CA VAL A 11 9.01 41.49 47.92
C VAL A 11 7.86 41.32 46.93
N LEU A 12 7.89 42.08 45.83
CA LEU A 12 7.07 41.81 44.66
C LEU A 12 7.77 40.67 43.88
N VAL A 13 7.37 39.43 44.13
CA VAL A 13 7.68 38.33 43.20
C VAL A 13 6.74 38.48 42.02
N ALA A 14 7.20 39.14 40.95
CA ALA A 14 6.54 39.08 39.67
C ALA A 14 6.71 37.65 39.12
N LEU A 15 5.64 36.86 39.21
CA LEU A 15 5.46 35.64 38.43
C LEU A 15 5.41 36.02 36.95
N LEU A 16 6.58 36.15 36.33
CA LEU A 16 6.72 36.01 34.88
C LEU A 16 6.70 34.51 34.58
N ALA A 17 5.51 33.89 34.73
CA ALA A 17 5.20 32.69 33.98
C ALA A 17 5.15 33.12 32.52
N GLY A 18 6.30 33.01 31.85
CA GLY A 18 6.41 33.30 30.43
C GLY A 18 5.44 32.40 29.68
N CYS A 19 4.32 32.97 29.24
CA CYS A 19 3.64 32.50 28.05
C CYS A 19 4.64 32.66 26.90
N GLN A 20 5.55 31.69 26.74
CA GLN A 20 6.24 31.53 25.48
C GLN A 20 5.17 31.13 24.48
N SER A 21 4.95 31.98 23.47
CA SER A 21 4.11 31.65 22.33
C SER A 21 4.60 30.31 21.77
N VAL A 22 3.69 29.34 21.68
CA VAL A 22 3.96 28.04 21.05
C VAL A 22 4.46 28.30 19.62
N SER A 23 5.54 27.63 19.21
CA SER A 23 6.07 27.80 17.85
C SER A 23 5.10 27.20 16.83
N LYS A 24 5.17 27.64 15.57
CA LYS A 24 4.32 27.09 14.50
C LYS A 24 4.57 25.60 14.29
N GLU A 25 5.81 25.15 14.44
CA GLU A 25 6.22 23.75 14.34
C GLU A 25 5.61 22.92 15.49
N GLU A 26 5.62 23.44 16.72
CA GLU A 26 4.99 22.78 17.87
C GLU A 26 3.47 22.68 17.72
N GLU A 27 2.82 23.72 17.19
CA GLU A 27 1.38 23.71 16.91
C GLU A 27 1.03 22.68 15.83
N SER A 28 1.79 22.64 14.74
CA SER A 28 1.62 21.68 13.64
C SER A 28 1.88 20.25 14.11
N TYR A 29 2.91 20.02 14.93
CA TYR A 29 3.20 18.71 15.51
C TYR A 29 2.03 18.23 16.38
N ARG A 30 1.50 19.08 17.26
CA ARG A 30 0.32 18.76 18.08
C ARG A 30 -0.93 18.52 17.24
N GLN A 31 -1.08 19.21 16.11
CA GLN A 31 -2.15 18.93 15.16
C GLN A 31 -1.98 17.55 14.53
N GLY A 32 -0.78 17.22 14.04
CA GLY A 32 -0.46 15.91 13.47
C GLY A 32 -0.76 14.77 14.45
N MET A 33 -0.29 14.87 15.71
CA MET A 33 -0.55 13.85 16.73
C MET A 33 -2.05 13.70 17.03
N ARG A 34 -2.82 14.80 17.12
CA ARG A 34 -4.28 14.72 17.28
C ARG A 34 -4.98 14.04 16.09
N LEU A 35 -4.49 14.25 14.87
CA LEU A 35 -5.03 13.59 13.69
C LEU A 35 -4.75 12.08 13.72
N ILE A 36 -3.59 11.67 14.24
CA ILE A 36 -3.28 10.25 14.48
C ILE A 36 -4.26 9.65 15.48
N GLU A 37 -4.50 10.31 16.63
CA GLU A 37 -5.47 9.86 17.64
C GLU A 37 -6.89 9.71 17.07
N GLN A 38 -7.23 10.49 16.04
CA GLN A 38 -8.53 10.48 15.36
C GLN A 38 -8.61 9.49 14.18
N GLY A 39 -7.55 8.72 13.90
CA GLY A 39 -7.50 7.83 12.73
C GLY A 39 -7.45 8.56 11.39
N SER A 40 -7.11 9.85 11.39
CA SER A 40 -7.07 10.72 10.19
C SER A 40 -5.66 10.73 9.60
N TYR A 41 -5.16 9.54 9.23
CA TYR A 41 -3.76 9.35 8.86
C TYR A 41 -3.32 10.09 7.60
N PRO A 42 -4.11 10.17 6.52
CA PRO A 42 -3.74 10.99 5.37
C PRO A 42 -3.45 12.44 5.76
N GLN A 43 -4.31 13.03 6.60
CA GLN A 43 -4.16 14.39 7.08
C GLN A 43 -2.95 14.52 8.03
N ALA A 44 -2.75 13.53 8.90
CA ALA A 44 -1.59 13.49 9.79
C ALA A 44 -0.28 13.44 8.99
N ILE A 45 -0.21 12.61 7.94
CA ILE A 45 0.96 12.53 7.06
C ILE A 45 1.21 13.88 6.39
N GLY A 46 0.18 14.53 5.86
CA GLY A 46 0.31 15.86 5.23
C GLY A 46 0.94 16.88 6.18
N VAL A 47 0.40 16.99 7.40
CA VAL A 47 0.91 17.96 8.40
C VAL A 47 2.31 17.61 8.89
N LEU A 48 2.60 16.32 9.13
CA LEU A 48 3.87 15.88 9.72
C LEU A 48 5.01 15.82 8.69
N THR A 49 4.72 15.67 7.40
CA THR A 49 5.74 15.65 6.33
C THR A 49 6.45 17.01 6.25
N ASP A 50 5.70 18.11 6.33
CA ASP A 50 6.23 19.49 6.32
C ASP A 50 7.18 19.80 7.49
N LEU A 51 7.11 19.00 8.57
CA LEU A 51 7.92 19.18 9.77
C LEU A 51 9.28 18.49 9.70
N GLY A 52 9.51 17.59 8.74
CA GLY A 52 10.77 16.86 8.58
C GLY A 52 11.26 16.21 9.88
N ASP A 53 12.46 16.60 10.33
CA ASP A 53 13.12 16.05 11.53
C ASP A 53 12.69 16.72 12.85
N TYR A 54 11.67 17.59 12.81
CA TYR A 54 11.15 18.16 14.05
C TYR A 54 10.51 17.06 14.91
N LYS A 55 11.13 16.78 16.06
CA LYS A 55 10.76 15.68 16.97
C LYS A 55 10.69 14.34 16.20
N GLU A 56 9.60 13.61 16.38
CA GLU A 56 9.37 12.29 15.79
C GLU A 56 8.54 12.36 14.50
N SER A 57 8.45 13.52 13.84
CA SER A 57 7.53 13.70 12.69
C SER A 57 7.86 12.74 11.55
N ARG A 58 9.13 12.65 11.13
CA ARG A 58 9.56 11.69 10.09
C ARG A 58 9.27 10.23 10.48
N SER A 59 9.55 9.85 11.73
CA SER A 59 9.34 8.48 12.21
C SER A 59 7.84 8.14 12.35
N ALA A 60 7.01 9.13 12.66
CA ALA A 60 5.55 9.01 12.65
C ALA A 60 5.02 8.86 11.22
N VAL A 61 5.46 9.70 10.27
CA VAL A 61 5.07 9.61 8.85
C VAL A 61 5.40 8.24 8.27
N ALA A 62 6.61 7.72 8.51
CA ALA A 62 7.01 6.39 8.03
C ALA A 62 6.09 5.28 8.55
N ARG A 63 5.72 5.33 9.84
CA ARG A 63 4.76 4.38 10.45
C ARG A 63 3.37 4.50 9.85
N LEU A 64 2.90 5.72 9.63
CA LEU A 64 1.57 5.96 9.06
C LEU A 64 1.49 5.50 7.60
N ARG A 65 2.53 5.71 6.79
CA ARG A 65 2.60 5.24 5.40
C ARG A 65 2.48 3.72 5.31
N TYR A 66 3.11 2.99 6.22
CA TYR A 66 2.94 1.53 6.32
C TYR A 66 1.50 1.14 6.65
N LEU A 67 0.83 1.89 7.54
CA LEU A 67 -0.56 1.60 7.93
C LEU A 67 -1.59 1.87 6.83
N ILE A 68 -1.29 2.75 5.87
CA ILE A 68 -2.23 3.12 4.79
C ILE A 68 -1.86 2.52 3.43
N ASN A 69 -0.93 1.57 3.40
CA ASN A 69 -0.41 0.98 2.16
C ASN A 69 -1.45 0.17 1.37
N GLY A 70 -2.57 -0.19 1.99
CA GLY A 70 -3.73 -0.78 1.31
C GLY A 70 -3.75 -2.30 1.27
N ASP A 71 -2.73 -2.99 1.80
CA ASP A 71 -2.58 -4.46 1.75
C ASP A 71 -3.74 -5.25 2.39
N TYR A 72 -4.70 -4.59 3.03
CA TYR A 72 -5.87 -5.19 3.67
C TYR A 72 -7.17 -5.00 2.87
N ILE A 73 -7.11 -4.39 1.68
CA ILE A 73 -8.18 -4.35 0.68
C ILE A 73 -7.64 -4.80 -0.67
N GLY A 74 -8.50 -5.40 -1.50
CA GLY A 74 -8.12 -5.98 -2.79
C GLY A 74 -9.18 -5.71 -3.85
N ALA A 75 -8.78 -5.08 -4.96
CA ALA A 75 -9.62 -4.58 -6.04
C ALA A 75 -9.65 -5.51 -7.25
N GLY A 76 -9.31 -6.78 -7.13
CA GLY A 76 -9.08 -7.72 -8.22
C GLY A 76 -10.12 -7.73 -9.35
N ASN A 77 -9.71 -8.22 -10.53
CA ASN A 77 -10.51 -8.16 -11.76
C ASN A 77 -11.88 -8.83 -11.66
N SER A 78 -11.95 -9.89 -10.85
CA SER A 78 -13.15 -10.70 -10.67
C SER A 78 -13.59 -10.78 -9.21
N VAL A 79 -12.71 -10.44 -8.26
CA VAL A 79 -12.96 -10.57 -6.82
C VAL A 79 -12.54 -9.29 -6.12
N ILE A 80 -13.41 -8.80 -5.23
CA ILE A 80 -13.05 -7.77 -4.26
C ILE A 80 -12.98 -8.41 -2.90
N ALA A 81 -11.94 -8.09 -2.14
CA ALA A 81 -11.72 -8.61 -0.81
C ALA A 81 -11.30 -7.50 0.17
N ALA A 82 -11.59 -7.71 1.45
CA ALA A 82 -11.11 -6.85 2.52
C ALA A 82 -10.99 -7.62 3.83
N ILE A 83 -9.98 -7.27 4.63
CA ILE A 83 -9.81 -7.79 5.98
C ILE A 83 -10.75 -7.03 6.91
N LYS A 84 -11.46 -7.77 7.77
CA LYS A 84 -12.30 -7.22 8.84
C LYS A 84 -11.50 -6.93 10.09
N SER A 85 -12.02 -6.03 10.92
CA SER A 85 -11.42 -5.68 12.22
C SER A 85 -11.25 -6.86 13.19
N ASP A 86 -11.99 -7.96 13.00
CA ASP A 86 -11.84 -9.21 13.76
C ASP A 86 -10.79 -10.18 13.18
N GLY A 87 -10.09 -9.76 12.12
CA GLY A 87 -9.06 -10.53 11.43
C GLY A 87 -9.58 -11.59 10.46
N THR A 88 -10.89 -11.64 10.20
CA THR A 88 -11.49 -12.45 9.12
C THR A 88 -11.46 -11.71 7.78
N VAL A 89 -11.81 -12.37 6.68
CA VAL A 89 -11.93 -11.75 5.35
C VAL A 89 -13.39 -11.71 4.89
N VAL A 90 -13.77 -10.60 4.25
CA VAL A 90 -15.00 -10.49 3.48
C VAL A 90 -14.65 -10.29 2.02
N TYR A 91 -15.37 -10.95 1.13
CA TYR A 91 -15.13 -10.85 -0.31
C TYR A 91 -16.42 -11.07 -1.09
N THR A 92 -16.44 -10.57 -2.33
CA THR A 92 -17.56 -10.66 -3.26
C THR A 92 -17.02 -10.81 -4.68
N GLY A 93 -17.75 -11.53 -5.54
CA GLY A 93 -17.23 -12.01 -6.82
C GLY A 93 -16.37 -13.26 -6.67
N GLY A 94 -15.44 -13.46 -7.60
CA GLY A 94 -14.58 -14.64 -7.73
C GLY A 94 -15.15 -15.70 -8.67
N TYR A 95 -14.33 -16.71 -8.96
CA TYR A 95 -14.69 -17.84 -9.81
C TYR A 95 -15.41 -18.93 -9.01
N GLU A 96 -16.36 -19.63 -9.64
CA GLU A 96 -17.18 -20.68 -8.99
C GLU A 96 -16.35 -21.83 -8.39
N ASP A 97 -15.15 -22.07 -8.92
CA ASP A 97 -14.24 -23.13 -8.48
C ASP A 97 -13.33 -22.72 -7.31
N SER A 98 -13.40 -21.46 -6.86
CA SER A 98 -12.56 -20.96 -5.77
C SER A 98 -12.78 -21.73 -4.46
N LYS A 99 -11.68 -22.07 -3.77
CA LYS A 99 -11.73 -22.58 -2.40
C LYS A 99 -12.25 -21.49 -1.45
N SER A 100 -12.90 -21.92 -0.37
CA SER A 100 -13.39 -21.00 0.67
C SER A 100 -12.24 -20.36 1.45
N ALA A 101 -12.34 -19.04 1.69
CA ALA A 101 -11.48 -18.32 2.64
C ALA A 101 -12.08 -18.25 4.06
N GLY A 102 -13.18 -18.98 4.34
CA GLY A 102 -13.92 -18.88 5.61
C GLY A 102 -13.14 -19.32 6.86
N ASP A 103 -12.07 -20.10 6.68
CA ASP A 103 -11.18 -20.51 7.77
C ASP A 103 -10.00 -19.55 7.99
N TRP A 104 -9.82 -18.54 7.13
CA TRP A 104 -8.74 -17.57 7.26
C TRP A 104 -8.99 -16.67 8.48
N LYS A 105 -7.94 -16.50 9.29
CA LYS A 105 -7.97 -15.72 10.52
C LYS A 105 -6.64 -15.03 10.73
N GLN A 106 -6.67 -13.88 11.41
CA GLN A 106 -5.46 -13.12 11.76
C GLN A 106 -4.63 -12.77 10.52
N LEU A 107 -5.30 -12.43 9.42
CA LEU A 107 -4.64 -11.94 8.23
C LEU A 107 -4.05 -10.56 8.49
N THR A 108 -2.86 -10.32 7.97
CA THR A 108 -2.17 -9.04 8.00
C THR A 108 -2.15 -8.37 6.63
N ALA A 109 -2.22 -9.15 5.56
CA ALA A 109 -2.32 -8.68 4.19
C ALA A 109 -3.10 -9.67 3.31
N LEU A 110 -3.60 -9.20 2.18
CA LEU A 110 -4.17 -9.97 1.09
C LEU A 110 -3.76 -9.38 -0.25
N SER A 111 -3.81 -10.19 -1.31
CA SER A 111 -3.74 -9.74 -2.69
C SER A 111 -4.86 -10.40 -3.49
N THR A 112 -5.31 -9.67 -4.51
CA THR A 112 -6.33 -10.09 -5.47
C THR A 112 -5.89 -9.82 -6.91
N ASP A 113 -4.58 -9.62 -7.13
CA ASP A 113 -4.04 -9.25 -8.44
C ASP A 113 -4.04 -10.42 -9.43
N GLY A 114 -4.17 -11.65 -8.91
CA GLY A 114 -4.44 -12.84 -9.68
C GLY A 114 -5.92 -13.09 -9.93
N GLU A 115 -6.22 -14.30 -10.40
CA GLU A 115 -7.59 -14.78 -10.55
C GLU A 115 -8.24 -15.14 -9.21
N TYR A 116 -7.41 -15.45 -8.22
CA TYR A 116 -7.79 -15.91 -6.89
C TYR A 116 -7.30 -14.92 -5.82
N MET A 117 -7.59 -15.23 -4.56
CA MET A 117 -7.14 -14.43 -3.43
C MET A 117 -5.99 -15.14 -2.73
N GLU A 118 -5.01 -14.37 -2.31
CA GLU A 118 -3.92 -14.79 -1.45
C GLU A 118 -4.00 -14.02 -0.14
N GLY A 119 -3.76 -14.70 0.98
CA GLY A 119 -3.78 -14.10 2.31
C GLY A 119 -2.50 -14.42 3.05
N LEU A 120 -1.90 -13.40 3.67
CA LEU A 120 -0.76 -13.52 4.57
C LEU A 120 -1.26 -13.46 6.02
N ASP A 121 -0.93 -14.48 6.81
CA ASP A 121 -1.23 -14.50 8.24
C ASP A 121 -0.14 -13.85 9.10
N ALA A 122 -0.47 -13.54 10.35
CA ALA A 122 0.44 -12.96 11.32
C ALA A 122 1.67 -13.83 11.69
N ASN A 123 1.71 -15.10 11.26
CA ASN A 123 2.88 -15.97 11.42
C ASN A 123 3.80 -15.95 10.19
N GLY A 124 3.51 -15.09 9.20
CA GLY A 124 4.30 -14.97 7.99
C GLY A 124 4.07 -16.12 7.02
N LYS A 125 2.87 -16.71 7.00
CA LYS A 125 2.49 -17.81 6.11
C LYS A 125 1.39 -17.40 5.13
N LEU A 126 1.52 -17.84 3.88
CA LEU A 126 0.52 -17.58 2.85
C LEU A 126 -0.52 -18.71 2.73
N SER A 127 -1.73 -18.33 2.36
CA SER A 127 -2.84 -19.19 1.93
C SER A 127 -3.43 -18.66 0.62
N THR A 128 -4.05 -19.52 -0.19
CA THR A 128 -4.72 -19.12 -1.45
C THR A 128 -6.09 -19.77 -1.58
N THR A 129 -7.03 -19.07 -2.22
CA THR A 129 -8.32 -19.63 -2.64
C THR A 129 -8.25 -20.38 -3.98
N SER A 130 -7.08 -20.39 -4.63
CA SER A 130 -6.89 -21.10 -5.88
C SER A 130 -7.16 -22.61 -5.74
N PRO A 131 -7.97 -23.22 -6.63
CA PRO A 131 -8.27 -24.65 -6.59
C PRO A 131 -7.12 -25.50 -7.11
N TRP A 132 -6.25 -24.92 -7.94
CA TRP A 132 -5.24 -25.64 -8.72
C TRP A 132 -4.22 -26.37 -7.83
N THR A 133 -3.88 -27.59 -8.24
CA THR A 133 -2.75 -28.35 -7.69
C THR A 133 -1.61 -28.46 -8.69
N SER A 134 -0.40 -28.74 -8.19
CA SER A 134 0.77 -28.92 -9.06
C SER A 134 0.53 -30.03 -10.10
N GLU A 135 -0.09 -31.15 -9.70
CA GLU A 135 -0.37 -32.29 -10.57
C GLU A 135 -1.33 -31.93 -11.71
N GLN A 136 -2.36 -31.13 -11.43
CA GLN A 136 -3.30 -30.66 -12.44
C GLN A 136 -2.62 -29.78 -13.49
N LEU A 137 -1.73 -28.89 -13.05
CA LEU A 137 -1.00 -27.98 -13.94
C LEU A 137 0.09 -28.70 -14.75
N GLN A 138 0.78 -29.68 -14.16
CA GLN A 138 1.77 -30.50 -14.85
C GLN A 138 1.14 -31.40 -15.91
N ALA A 139 -0.11 -31.84 -15.71
CA ALA A 139 -0.86 -32.61 -16.69
C ALA A 139 -1.36 -31.78 -17.89
N SER A 140 -1.25 -30.44 -17.82
CA SER A 140 -1.61 -29.55 -18.93
C SER A 140 -0.66 -29.72 -20.11
N THR A 141 -1.21 -29.62 -21.32
CA THR A 141 -0.41 -29.59 -22.56
C THR A 141 0.02 -28.17 -22.96
N VAL A 142 -0.43 -27.16 -22.20
CA VAL A 142 -0.07 -25.75 -22.39
C VAL A 142 1.15 -25.44 -21.53
N GLY A 143 2.29 -25.15 -22.17
CA GLY A 143 3.59 -25.04 -21.47
C GLY A 143 3.67 -23.95 -20.40
N SER A 144 2.95 -22.83 -20.54
CA SER A 144 2.88 -21.78 -19.51
C SER A 144 2.20 -22.26 -18.23
N THR A 145 1.23 -23.18 -18.35
CA THR A 145 0.52 -23.78 -17.22
C THR A 145 1.45 -24.70 -16.42
N SER A 146 2.36 -25.44 -17.07
CA SER A 146 3.30 -26.31 -16.37
C SER A 146 4.31 -25.51 -15.52
N ALA A 147 4.74 -24.32 -15.96
CA ALA A 147 5.67 -23.48 -15.19
C ALA A 147 5.02 -22.94 -13.89
N MET A 148 3.71 -22.67 -13.91
CA MET A 148 2.94 -22.27 -12.71
C MET A 148 2.94 -23.35 -11.62
N SER A 149 3.16 -24.63 -11.97
CA SER A 149 3.23 -25.70 -10.98
C SER A 149 4.36 -25.48 -9.97
N LEU A 150 5.47 -24.85 -10.39
CA LEU A 150 6.59 -24.50 -9.52
C LEU A 150 6.19 -23.47 -8.45
N VAL A 151 5.34 -22.51 -8.82
CA VAL A 151 4.81 -21.49 -7.90
C VAL A 151 3.93 -22.15 -6.85
N ILE A 152 3.03 -23.05 -7.27
CA ILE A 152 2.16 -23.82 -6.37
C ILE A 152 2.99 -24.66 -5.39
N GLU A 153 4.07 -25.29 -5.86
CA GLU A 153 4.93 -26.11 -5.00
C GLU A 153 5.83 -25.29 -4.06
N ALA A 154 6.13 -24.04 -4.40
CA ALA A 154 7.02 -23.19 -3.62
C ALA A 154 6.28 -22.41 -2.53
N MET A 155 5.08 -21.88 -2.83
CA MET A 155 4.32 -21.02 -1.92
C MET A 155 4.18 -21.60 -0.50
N PRO A 156 3.82 -22.89 -0.29
CA PRO A 156 3.68 -23.45 1.07
C PRO A 156 5.00 -23.60 1.84
N LYS A 157 6.16 -23.45 1.17
CA LYS A 157 7.50 -23.57 1.75
C LYS A 157 8.08 -22.22 2.15
N LEU A 158 7.44 -21.12 1.76
CA LEU A 158 7.84 -19.78 2.18
C LEU A 158 7.35 -19.55 3.62
N GLU A 159 8.25 -19.04 4.46
CA GLU A 159 8.02 -18.79 5.89
C GLU A 159 8.67 -17.44 6.26
N HIS A 160 8.24 -16.85 7.38
CA HIS A 160 8.73 -15.54 7.85
C HIS A 160 8.53 -14.42 6.83
N ILE A 161 7.40 -14.47 6.13
CA ILE A 161 7.02 -13.46 5.14
C ILE A 161 6.49 -12.23 5.89
N LEU A 162 7.09 -11.08 5.62
CA LEU A 162 6.67 -9.77 6.12
C LEU A 162 5.61 -9.14 5.22
N ALA A 163 5.83 -9.19 3.91
CA ALA A 163 4.93 -8.66 2.90
C ALA A 163 5.06 -9.50 1.62
N PHE A 164 4.05 -9.45 0.75
CA PHE A 164 4.09 -10.16 -0.52
C PHE A 164 3.33 -9.37 -1.59
N ASP A 165 3.67 -9.66 -2.84
CA ASP A 165 2.96 -9.18 -4.01
C ASP A 165 3.00 -10.30 -5.05
N GLY A 166 1.89 -10.57 -5.75
CA GLY A 166 1.81 -11.70 -6.65
C GLY A 166 0.52 -11.77 -7.44
N ASN A 167 0.64 -12.18 -8.69
CA ASN A 167 -0.48 -12.64 -9.51
C ASN A 167 -0.43 -14.17 -9.50
N TYR A 168 -0.98 -14.77 -8.46
CA TYR A 168 -0.95 -16.23 -8.29
C TYR A 168 -1.94 -16.91 -9.25
N PRO A 169 -1.61 -18.07 -9.85
CA PRO A 169 -0.40 -18.89 -9.65
C PRO A 169 0.76 -18.55 -10.60
N ALA A 170 0.74 -17.43 -11.31
CA ALA A 170 1.80 -17.06 -12.24
C ALA A 170 3.07 -16.59 -11.52
N ASN A 171 2.93 -15.76 -10.50
CA ASN A 171 4.03 -15.11 -9.81
C ASN A 171 3.70 -14.89 -8.34
N LEU A 172 4.74 -14.98 -7.51
CA LEU A 172 4.71 -14.62 -6.11
C LEU A 172 6.08 -14.06 -5.69
N ILE A 173 6.09 -12.86 -5.14
CA ILE A 173 7.26 -12.22 -4.56
C ILE A 173 7.00 -12.06 -3.07
N ALA A 174 7.90 -12.57 -2.25
CA ALA A 174 7.84 -12.44 -0.80
C ALA A 174 9.01 -11.59 -0.30
N LEU A 175 8.72 -10.57 0.49
CA LEU A 175 9.67 -9.88 1.33
C LEU A 175 9.68 -10.57 2.70
N LEU A 176 10.82 -11.09 3.12
CA LEU A 176 10.97 -11.76 4.40
C LEU A 176 11.30 -10.77 5.53
N GLU A 177 11.04 -11.16 6.78
CA GLU A 177 11.30 -10.32 7.97
C GLU A 177 12.76 -9.85 8.10
N ASN A 178 13.71 -10.58 7.50
CA ASN A 178 15.12 -10.22 7.49
C ASN A 178 15.51 -9.26 6.34
N GLY A 179 14.54 -8.82 5.53
CA GLY A 179 14.74 -7.93 4.38
C GLY A 179 15.21 -8.62 3.10
N ALA A 180 15.23 -9.97 3.06
CA ALA A 180 15.51 -10.73 1.86
C ALA A 180 14.26 -10.83 0.96
N VAL A 181 14.48 -10.85 -0.35
CA VAL A 181 13.43 -11.06 -1.34
C VAL A 181 13.48 -12.50 -1.83
N LYS A 182 12.30 -13.12 -1.95
CA LYS A 182 12.11 -14.41 -2.62
C LYS A 182 11.17 -14.24 -3.79
N VAL A 183 11.60 -14.70 -4.97
CA VAL A 183 10.82 -14.59 -6.20
C VAL A 183 10.54 -15.99 -6.73
N VAL A 184 9.27 -16.33 -6.88
CA VAL A 184 8.84 -17.53 -7.59
C VAL A 184 7.96 -17.10 -8.74
N SER A 185 8.40 -17.38 -9.96
CA SER A 185 7.79 -16.86 -11.17
C SER A 185 7.77 -17.91 -12.27
N ALA A 186 6.64 -18.01 -12.96
CA ALA A 186 6.49 -18.83 -14.16
C ALA A 186 6.97 -18.11 -15.44
N SER A 187 7.18 -16.79 -15.39
CA SER A 187 7.47 -15.92 -16.54
C SER A 187 8.88 -15.31 -16.54
N MET A 188 9.53 -15.20 -15.38
CA MET A 188 10.87 -14.63 -15.26
C MET A 188 11.96 -15.68 -15.46
N VAL A 189 13.08 -15.24 -16.03
CA VAL A 189 14.27 -16.08 -16.20
C VAL A 189 15.08 -16.18 -14.91
N GLU A 190 15.83 -17.26 -14.75
CA GLU A 190 16.59 -17.55 -13.52
C GLU A 190 17.60 -16.45 -13.17
N GLU A 191 18.22 -15.82 -14.16
CA GLU A 191 19.18 -14.74 -13.93
C GLU A 191 18.54 -13.49 -13.30
N ASP A 192 17.34 -13.12 -13.74
CA ASP A 192 16.61 -11.98 -13.19
C ASP A 192 16.09 -12.27 -11.79
N ILE A 193 15.63 -13.51 -11.55
CA ILE A 193 15.25 -13.99 -10.22
C ILE A 193 16.47 -13.90 -9.28
N ALA A 194 17.62 -14.45 -9.69
CA ALA A 194 18.84 -14.40 -8.88
C ALA A 194 19.31 -12.96 -8.62
N ALA A 195 19.14 -12.06 -9.58
CA ALA A 195 19.46 -10.64 -9.39
C ALA A 195 18.54 -9.99 -8.34
N ALA A 196 17.24 -10.28 -8.36
CA ALA A 196 16.28 -9.79 -7.37
C ALA A 196 16.56 -10.34 -5.96
N GLU A 197 16.82 -11.65 -5.85
CA GLU A 197 17.12 -12.29 -4.55
C GLU A 197 18.47 -11.88 -3.95
N ALA A 198 19.37 -11.28 -4.74
CA ALA A 198 20.64 -10.75 -4.28
C ALA A 198 20.53 -9.34 -3.67
N TRP A 199 19.36 -8.68 -3.78
CA TRP A 199 19.15 -7.38 -3.15
C TRP A 199 19.19 -7.48 -1.61
N VAL A 200 19.55 -6.36 -0.98
CA VAL A 200 19.66 -6.27 0.47
C VAL A 200 18.94 -5.01 0.95
N LYS A 201 18.41 -5.06 2.18
CA LYS A 201 17.70 -3.92 2.80
C LYS A 201 16.49 -3.45 2.01
N ILE A 202 15.79 -4.39 1.39
CA ILE A 202 14.49 -4.13 0.77
C ILE A 202 13.44 -3.95 1.86
N VAL A 203 12.57 -2.95 1.68
CA VAL A 203 11.47 -2.62 2.61
C VAL A 203 10.09 -2.76 1.98
N SER A 204 10.01 -2.83 0.65
CA SER A 204 8.79 -3.08 -0.11
C SER A 204 9.14 -3.64 -1.48
N VAL A 205 8.25 -4.43 -2.05
CA VAL A 205 8.37 -5.07 -3.36
C VAL A 205 7.14 -4.75 -4.20
N ALA A 206 7.30 -4.75 -5.52
CA ALA A 206 6.18 -4.63 -6.46
C ALA A 206 6.33 -5.64 -7.62
N ASN A 207 5.24 -6.29 -7.99
CA ASN A 207 5.14 -7.31 -9.02
C ASN A 207 4.69 -6.73 -10.37
N GLY A 208 5.62 -6.61 -11.31
CA GLY A 208 5.34 -6.17 -12.66
C GLY A 208 4.83 -7.26 -13.61
N GLY A 209 4.59 -8.48 -13.11
CA GLY A 209 4.18 -9.67 -13.88
C GLY A 209 5.29 -10.35 -14.69
N HIS A 210 6.25 -9.57 -15.18
CA HIS A 210 7.46 -10.04 -15.89
C HIS A 210 8.75 -9.36 -15.38
N TYR A 211 8.61 -8.55 -14.33
CA TYR A 211 9.71 -7.90 -13.63
C TYR A 211 9.35 -7.75 -12.16
N VAL A 212 10.35 -7.57 -11.32
CA VAL A 212 10.19 -7.23 -9.90
C VAL A 212 10.85 -5.88 -9.66
N ALA A 213 10.22 -5.04 -8.85
CA ALA A 213 10.86 -3.86 -8.28
C ALA A 213 11.02 -4.03 -6.77
N GLY A 214 12.14 -3.54 -6.24
CA GLY A 214 12.42 -3.52 -4.81
C GLY A 214 12.75 -2.10 -4.35
N LEU A 215 12.02 -1.60 -3.36
CA LEU A 215 12.32 -0.35 -2.67
C LEU A 215 13.35 -0.61 -1.57
N HIS A 216 14.47 0.10 -1.64
CA HIS A 216 15.51 0.06 -0.61
C HIS A 216 15.17 1.03 0.53
N ALA A 217 15.64 0.71 1.73
CA ALA A 217 15.46 1.56 2.92
C ALA A 217 16.05 2.98 2.78
N ASP A 218 16.96 3.22 1.82
CA ASP A 218 17.53 4.53 1.51
C ASP A 218 16.74 5.35 0.47
N GLY A 219 15.59 4.83 0.04
CA GLY A 219 14.70 5.47 -0.91
C GLY A 219 15.09 5.32 -2.38
N THR A 220 16.04 4.43 -2.70
CA THR A 220 16.35 4.02 -4.08
C THR A 220 15.55 2.79 -4.51
N VAL A 221 15.46 2.53 -5.82
CA VAL A 221 14.67 1.43 -6.37
C VAL A 221 15.54 0.56 -7.28
N SER A 222 15.47 -0.76 -7.10
CA SER A 222 16.07 -1.75 -8.01
C SER A 222 14.99 -2.47 -8.81
N VAL A 223 15.33 -2.85 -10.05
CA VAL A 223 14.42 -3.54 -10.96
C VAL A 223 15.16 -4.70 -11.65
N ALA A 224 14.52 -5.87 -11.69
CA ALA A 224 14.99 -7.07 -12.41
C ALA A 224 13.90 -7.59 -13.35
N GLY A 225 14.24 -8.05 -14.56
CA GLY A 225 13.28 -8.56 -15.56
C GLY A 225 12.84 -7.59 -16.66
N ASN A 226 12.96 -6.27 -16.45
CA ASN A 226 12.60 -5.28 -17.48
C ASN A 226 13.65 -4.16 -17.61
N GLU A 227 14.42 -4.21 -18.71
CA GLU A 227 15.52 -3.27 -18.95
C GLU A 227 15.06 -1.82 -19.12
N LEU A 228 13.93 -1.61 -19.79
CA LEU A 228 13.42 -0.26 -20.04
C LEU A 228 13.08 0.41 -18.71
N ILE A 229 12.32 -0.27 -17.86
CA ILE A 229 11.95 0.24 -16.54
C ILE A 229 13.21 0.45 -15.70
N ARG A 230 14.12 -0.52 -15.67
CA ARG A 230 15.40 -0.40 -14.95
C ARG A 230 16.19 0.85 -15.33
N VAL A 231 16.27 1.17 -16.63
CA VAL A 231 16.99 2.36 -17.13
C VAL A 231 16.26 3.64 -16.76
N LEU A 232 14.93 3.67 -16.84
CA LEU A 232 14.12 4.84 -16.54
C LEU A 232 14.09 5.17 -15.04
N THR A 233 14.27 4.16 -14.18
CA THR A 233 14.20 4.30 -12.71
C THR A 233 15.56 4.38 -12.04
N LYS A 234 16.67 4.26 -12.78
CA LYS A 234 18.03 4.17 -12.23
C LYS A 234 18.45 5.35 -11.33
N ASP A 235 17.85 6.52 -11.56
CA ASP A 235 18.16 7.76 -10.84
C ASP A 235 17.04 8.15 -9.86
N TRP A 236 16.05 7.27 -9.65
CA TRP A 236 15.01 7.48 -8.64
C TRP A 236 15.61 7.45 -7.23
N LYS A 237 15.17 8.40 -6.42
CA LYS A 237 15.59 8.61 -5.05
C LYS A 237 14.47 9.25 -4.25
N ASP A 238 14.60 9.24 -2.94
CA ASP A 238 13.63 9.79 -2.00
C ASP A 238 12.25 9.10 -2.15
N ILE A 239 12.24 7.85 -2.62
CA ILE A 239 11.04 7.02 -2.80
C ILE A 239 10.67 6.39 -1.46
N VAL A 240 9.37 6.35 -1.17
CA VAL A 240 8.81 5.86 0.10
C VAL A 240 7.68 4.84 -0.09
N ALA A 241 7.17 4.69 -1.31
CA ALA A 241 6.30 3.58 -1.71
C ALA A 241 6.45 3.33 -3.22
N ILE A 242 6.25 2.07 -3.63
CA ILE A 242 6.21 1.65 -5.03
C ILE A 242 4.97 0.79 -5.27
N THR A 243 4.45 0.82 -6.50
CA THR A 243 3.41 -0.10 -6.98
C THR A 243 3.61 -0.31 -8.48
N SER A 244 3.10 -1.41 -9.02
CA SER A 244 3.25 -1.73 -10.43
C SER A 244 1.98 -2.29 -11.04
N SER A 245 1.60 -1.73 -12.19
CA SER A 245 0.67 -2.37 -13.11
C SER A 245 0.84 -1.75 -14.50
N GLY A 246 1.43 -2.50 -15.44
CA GLY A 246 1.87 -2.01 -16.76
C GLY A 246 3.14 -1.12 -16.76
N GLY A 247 3.31 -0.29 -15.74
CA GLY A 247 4.54 0.47 -15.42
C GLY A 247 4.91 0.37 -13.94
N LEU A 248 5.93 1.10 -13.52
CA LEU A 248 6.33 1.29 -12.12
C LEU A 248 6.00 2.71 -11.70
N ILE A 249 5.31 2.85 -10.57
CA ILE A 249 4.96 4.13 -9.96
C ILE A 249 5.70 4.26 -8.63
N GLY A 250 6.28 5.42 -8.36
CA GLY A 250 7.01 5.72 -7.13
C GLY A 250 6.45 6.96 -6.45
N LEU A 251 6.09 6.84 -5.18
CA LEU A 251 5.71 7.95 -4.31
C LEU A 251 6.97 8.50 -3.64
N LYS A 252 7.18 9.81 -3.71
CA LYS A 252 8.29 10.48 -3.04
C LYS A 252 7.95 10.94 -1.62
N GLU A 253 8.99 11.15 -0.82
CA GLU A 253 8.88 11.65 0.55
C GLU A 253 8.15 13.00 0.59
N ASP A 254 8.36 13.87 -0.40
CA ASP A 254 7.73 15.19 -0.53
C ASP A 254 6.27 15.16 -1.03
N GLY A 255 5.68 13.98 -1.24
CA GLY A 255 4.30 13.82 -1.69
C GLY A 255 4.10 14.01 -3.19
N THR A 256 5.16 14.13 -3.99
CA THR A 256 5.11 14.05 -5.45
C THR A 256 5.20 12.60 -5.93
N VAL A 257 4.82 12.34 -7.19
CA VAL A 257 4.82 11.00 -7.78
C VAL A 257 5.63 10.97 -9.07
N VAL A 258 6.37 9.89 -9.27
CA VAL A 258 7.11 9.58 -10.50
C VAL A 258 6.59 8.27 -11.10
N ALA A 259 6.71 8.13 -12.43
CA ALA A 259 6.26 6.96 -13.14
C ALA A 259 7.23 6.59 -14.27
N ALA A 260 7.35 5.30 -14.56
CA ALA A 260 8.18 4.77 -15.64
C ALA A 260 7.54 3.51 -16.24
N GLY A 261 7.51 3.40 -17.56
CA GLY A 261 6.99 2.21 -18.24
C GLY A 261 5.93 2.53 -19.28
N ASP A 262 4.96 1.63 -19.42
CA ASP A 262 3.85 1.78 -20.36
C ASP A 262 2.98 3.01 -20.03
N ASN A 263 2.53 3.70 -21.06
CA ASN A 263 1.68 4.89 -20.93
C ASN A 263 0.67 4.97 -22.07
N ARG A 264 0.24 3.83 -22.61
CA ARG A 264 -0.67 3.77 -23.76
C ARG A 264 -2.05 4.37 -23.46
N PHE A 265 -2.45 4.40 -22.20
CA PHE A 265 -3.73 4.94 -21.73
C PHE A 265 -3.57 6.23 -20.92
N GLY A 266 -2.34 6.69 -20.68
CA GLY A 266 -2.06 7.84 -19.83
C GLY A 266 -1.87 7.50 -18.35
N GLU A 267 -1.74 6.22 -18.01
CA GLU A 267 -1.55 5.68 -16.65
C GLU A 267 -0.31 6.23 -15.95
N CYS A 268 0.75 6.58 -16.69
CA CYS A 268 1.95 7.22 -16.15
C CYS A 268 1.87 8.77 -16.13
N ASN A 269 0.74 9.40 -16.50
CA ASN A 269 0.61 10.87 -16.49
C ASN A 269 0.39 11.41 -15.07
N VAL A 270 1.37 11.22 -14.20
CA VAL A 270 1.38 11.64 -12.79
C VAL A 270 2.06 13.00 -12.59
N ASP A 271 2.54 13.62 -13.67
CA ASP A 271 3.17 14.94 -13.63
C ASP A 271 2.24 15.97 -12.97
N GLY A 272 2.77 16.66 -11.96
CA GLY A 272 2.03 17.68 -11.19
C GLY A 272 1.23 17.13 -10.01
N TRP A 273 1.19 15.81 -9.80
CA TRP A 273 0.63 15.25 -8.57
C TRP A 273 1.44 15.72 -7.35
N ASN A 274 0.71 16.12 -6.31
CA ASN A 274 1.24 16.66 -5.06
C ASN A 274 0.30 16.30 -3.90
N ASP A 275 0.80 16.45 -2.68
CA ASP A 275 0.10 16.07 -1.45
C ASP A 275 -0.32 14.58 -1.41
N ILE A 276 0.36 13.71 -2.16
CA ILE A 276 0.05 12.28 -2.23
C ILE A 276 0.66 11.56 -1.04
N VAL A 277 -0.13 10.70 -0.40
CA VAL A 277 0.27 9.92 0.79
C VAL A 277 0.28 8.41 0.54
N ALA A 278 -0.48 7.93 -0.44
CA ALA A 278 -0.48 6.55 -0.91
C ALA A 278 -0.78 6.49 -2.41
N ILE A 279 -0.34 5.42 -3.07
CA ILE A 279 -0.50 5.16 -4.50
C ILE A 279 -0.99 3.72 -4.72
N ALA A 280 -1.79 3.52 -5.76
CA ALA A 280 -2.19 2.21 -6.26
C ALA A 280 -2.23 2.25 -7.80
N ALA A 281 -2.02 1.12 -8.47
CA ALA A 281 -2.04 1.03 -9.92
C ALA A 281 -2.79 -0.22 -10.39
N GLY A 282 -3.74 -0.02 -11.29
CA GLY A 282 -4.34 -1.08 -12.08
C GLY A 282 -3.81 -1.05 -13.52
N ASP A 283 -4.16 -2.05 -14.33
CA ASP A 283 -3.53 -2.32 -15.65
C ASP A 283 -3.44 -1.13 -16.61
N ARG A 284 -4.38 -0.19 -16.46
CA ARG A 284 -4.53 0.95 -17.38
C ARG A 284 -4.79 2.27 -16.67
N HIS A 285 -4.65 2.31 -15.35
CA HIS A 285 -4.90 3.53 -14.58
C HIS A 285 -4.09 3.56 -13.27
N THR A 286 -3.75 4.76 -12.82
CA THR A 286 -3.05 4.98 -11.56
C THR A 286 -3.88 5.89 -10.67
N VAL A 287 -3.83 5.61 -9.37
CA VAL A 287 -4.65 6.26 -8.35
C VAL A 287 -3.73 6.80 -7.25
N GLY A 288 -4.01 8.01 -6.78
CA GLY A 288 -3.29 8.66 -5.69
C GLY A 288 -4.23 9.14 -4.60
N LEU A 289 -3.96 8.72 -3.36
CA LEU A 289 -4.65 9.23 -2.17
C LEU A 289 -3.97 10.52 -1.72
N ARG A 290 -4.73 11.61 -1.63
CA ARG A 290 -4.25 12.90 -1.14
C ARG A 290 -4.34 13.00 0.37
N SER A 291 -3.50 13.84 0.97
CA SER A 291 -3.46 14.09 2.40
C SER A 291 -4.78 14.65 2.96
N ASP A 292 -5.63 15.25 2.14
CA ASP A 292 -6.97 15.71 2.54
C ASP A 292 -8.02 14.59 2.59
N GLY A 293 -7.66 13.35 2.22
CA GLY A 293 -8.56 12.20 2.17
C GLY A 293 -9.40 12.10 0.89
N THR A 294 -9.07 12.90 -0.13
CA THR A 294 -9.60 12.79 -1.50
C THR A 294 -8.71 11.90 -2.36
N VAL A 295 -9.23 11.47 -3.52
CA VAL A 295 -8.50 10.58 -4.43
C VAL A 295 -8.47 11.19 -5.83
N ILE A 296 -7.32 11.10 -6.49
CA ILE A 296 -7.13 11.50 -7.88
C ILE A 296 -6.69 10.30 -8.71
N SER A 297 -6.92 10.35 -10.02
CA SER A 297 -6.53 9.27 -10.93
C SER A 297 -6.15 9.78 -12.31
N THR A 298 -5.36 8.97 -13.02
CA THR A 298 -4.99 9.16 -14.42
C THR A 298 -5.05 7.83 -15.18
N GLY A 299 -5.02 7.89 -16.51
CA GLY A 299 -5.17 6.71 -17.37
C GLY A 299 -6.60 6.47 -17.87
N SER A 300 -6.91 5.22 -18.20
CA SER A 300 -8.21 4.79 -18.72
C SER A 300 -9.34 4.98 -17.71
N GLY A 301 -10.45 5.53 -18.17
CA GLY A 301 -11.74 5.57 -17.45
C GLY A 301 -12.82 4.76 -18.17
N ALA A 302 -12.44 3.87 -19.10
CA ALA A 302 -13.38 3.21 -20.02
C ALA A 302 -14.45 2.36 -19.32
N PHE A 303 -14.19 1.92 -18.09
CA PHE A 303 -15.10 1.12 -17.28
C PHE A 303 -15.65 1.90 -16.08
N GLY A 304 -15.44 3.22 -16.01
CA GLY A 304 -15.83 4.04 -14.86
C GLY A 304 -14.94 3.87 -13.64
N GLN A 305 -13.74 3.29 -13.77
CA GLN A 305 -12.81 3.09 -12.65
C GLN A 305 -12.37 4.43 -12.04
N ARG A 306 -12.42 5.50 -12.85
CA ARG A 306 -12.03 6.85 -12.46
C ARG A 306 -13.20 7.71 -11.96
N ASP A 307 -14.39 7.13 -11.76
CA ASP A 307 -15.58 7.85 -11.24
C ASP A 307 -15.48 8.06 -9.71
N ILE A 308 -14.43 8.77 -9.27
CA ILE A 308 -13.99 8.89 -7.87
C ILE A 308 -13.98 10.34 -7.34
N GLU A 309 -14.41 11.30 -8.15
CA GLU A 309 -14.37 12.76 -7.87
C GLU A 309 -15.03 13.13 -6.51
N ASP A 310 -16.11 12.44 -6.17
CA ASP A 310 -16.91 12.69 -4.96
C ASP A 310 -16.37 11.96 -3.72
N TRP A 311 -15.30 11.17 -3.84
CA TRP A 311 -14.77 10.41 -2.71
C TRP A 311 -14.11 11.34 -1.68
N LYS A 312 -14.40 11.07 -0.41
CA LYS A 312 -13.91 11.77 0.79
C LYS A 312 -13.67 10.76 1.90
N ASP A 313 -12.87 11.16 2.88
CA ASP A 313 -12.54 10.36 4.07
C ASP A 313 -11.93 8.99 3.76
N ILE A 314 -11.25 8.89 2.61
CA ILE A 314 -10.50 7.69 2.21
C ILE A 314 -9.22 7.61 3.04
N VAL A 315 -8.91 6.41 3.53
CA VAL A 315 -7.71 6.12 4.33
C VAL A 315 -6.78 5.11 3.68
N ALA A 316 -7.25 4.34 2.70
CA ALA A 316 -6.44 3.49 1.84
C ALA A 316 -7.12 3.26 0.49
N ILE A 317 -6.33 2.93 -0.51
CA ILE A 317 -6.77 2.73 -1.89
C ILE A 317 -6.18 1.44 -2.45
N ASP A 318 -6.88 0.85 -3.41
CA ASP A 318 -6.36 -0.23 -4.25
C ASP A 318 -6.98 -0.15 -5.66
N ALA A 319 -6.33 -0.74 -6.67
CA ALA A 319 -6.72 -0.62 -8.07
C ALA A 319 -6.37 -1.87 -8.90
N SER A 320 -7.26 -2.23 -9.82
CA SER A 320 -7.07 -3.33 -10.80
C SER A 320 -7.42 -2.89 -12.23
N GLU A 321 -7.54 -3.81 -13.20
CA GLU A 321 -7.92 -3.45 -14.56
C GLU A 321 -9.29 -2.72 -14.61
N TYR A 322 -10.26 -3.20 -13.83
CA TYR A 322 -11.65 -2.77 -13.91
C TYR A 322 -12.14 -1.92 -12.74
N PHE A 323 -11.45 -1.93 -11.60
CA PHE A 323 -11.95 -1.32 -10.38
C PHE A 323 -10.92 -0.41 -9.71
N THR A 324 -11.44 0.59 -9.00
CA THR A 324 -10.72 1.32 -7.95
C THR A 324 -11.50 1.13 -6.65
N LEU A 325 -10.79 0.85 -5.57
CA LEU A 325 -11.32 0.76 -4.21
C LEU A 325 -10.80 1.86 -3.32
N GLY A 326 -11.65 2.29 -2.40
CA GLY A 326 -11.29 3.22 -1.33
C GLY A 326 -11.86 2.72 -0.01
N LEU A 327 -11.01 2.42 0.95
CA LEU A 327 -11.44 2.20 2.33
C LEU A 327 -11.73 3.55 2.98
N LYS A 328 -12.94 3.70 3.54
CA LYS A 328 -13.31 4.88 4.31
C LYS A 328 -12.91 4.73 5.78
N ARG A 329 -12.69 5.85 6.45
CA ARG A 329 -12.35 5.92 7.89
C ARG A 329 -13.38 5.25 8.80
N ASP A 330 -14.63 5.16 8.37
CA ASP A 330 -15.72 4.51 9.13
C ASP A 330 -15.75 2.98 8.96
N GLY A 331 -14.80 2.40 8.23
CA GLY A 331 -14.71 0.95 7.99
C GLY A 331 -15.68 0.44 6.93
N THR A 332 -16.18 1.31 6.05
CA THR A 332 -16.95 0.94 4.84
C THR A 332 -16.10 1.09 3.58
N LEU A 333 -16.52 0.47 2.48
CA LEU A 333 -15.80 0.48 1.20
C LEU A 333 -16.49 1.39 0.17
N ALA A 334 -15.71 2.03 -0.68
CA ALA A 334 -16.16 2.66 -1.91
C ALA A 334 -15.59 1.91 -3.12
N ILE A 335 -16.36 1.80 -4.19
CA ILE A 335 -15.97 1.15 -5.46
C ILE A 335 -16.35 2.03 -6.65
N ALA A 336 -15.39 2.21 -7.55
CA ALA A 336 -15.59 2.75 -8.88
C ALA A 336 -15.20 1.68 -9.90
N GLY A 337 -15.82 1.69 -11.08
CA GLY A 337 -15.62 0.65 -12.10
C GLY A 337 -16.79 -0.32 -12.30
N ASP A 338 -16.72 -1.06 -13.40
CA ASP A 338 -17.66 -2.11 -13.82
C ASP A 338 -17.01 -3.08 -14.82
N ASN A 339 -17.04 -4.39 -14.53
CA ASN A 339 -16.57 -5.45 -15.43
C ASN A 339 -17.74 -6.18 -16.16
N SER A 340 -18.97 -5.65 -16.12
CA SER A 340 -20.15 -6.26 -16.75
C SER A 340 -20.00 -6.45 -18.26
N THR A 341 -19.30 -5.53 -18.91
CA THR A 341 -19.05 -5.56 -20.36
C THR A 341 -17.98 -6.57 -20.78
N SER A 342 -17.14 -7.04 -19.86
CA SER A 342 -16.19 -8.14 -20.06
C SER A 342 -16.75 -9.51 -19.63
N GLY A 343 -18.03 -9.57 -19.24
CA GLY A 343 -18.72 -10.80 -18.85
C GLY A 343 -18.69 -11.10 -17.36
N GLY A 344 -18.10 -10.22 -16.53
CA GLY A 344 -18.18 -10.28 -15.08
C GLY A 344 -19.48 -9.65 -14.53
N ALA A 345 -19.64 -9.62 -13.21
CA ALA A 345 -20.65 -8.81 -12.56
C ALA A 345 -19.95 -7.79 -11.65
N LYS A 346 -20.45 -6.55 -11.63
CA LYS A 346 -20.00 -5.55 -10.66
C LYS A 346 -20.19 -6.10 -9.25
N PRO A 347 -19.15 -6.17 -8.41
CA PRO A 347 -19.30 -6.72 -7.09
C PRO A 347 -20.19 -5.83 -6.22
N ASP A 348 -21.11 -6.46 -5.47
CA ASP A 348 -21.96 -5.76 -4.51
C ASP A 348 -21.21 -5.59 -3.19
N ILE A 349 -21.04 -4.33 -2.79
CA ILE A 349 -20.33 -3.92 -1.57
C ILE A 349 -21.26 -3.23 -0.56
N ALA A 350 -22.57 -3.16 -0.81
CA ALA A 350 -23.50 -2.36 -0.02
C ALA A 350 -23.53 -2.74 1.47
N ASP A 351 -23.34 -4.02 1.76
CA ASP A 351 -23.35 -4.56 3.13
C ASP A 351 -21.92 -4.75 3.71
N ILE A 352 -20.87 -4.36 2.98
CA ILE A 352 -19.49 -4.47 3.46
C ILE A 352 -19.19 -3.33 4.44
N SER A 353 -18.98 -3.73 5.70
CA SER A 353 -18.67 -2.83 6.81
C SER A 353 -17.84 -3.54 7.88
N GLY A 354 -17.35 -2.78 8.87
CA GLY A 354 -16.52 -3.31 9.96
C GLY A 354 -15.12 -3.73 9.50
N LEU A 355 -14.66 -3.14 8.39
CA LEU A 355 -13.35 -3.40 7.82
C LEU A 355 -12.23 -2.93 8.75
N LEU A 356 -11.07 -3.57 8.62
CA LEU A 356 -9.87 -3.17 9.33
C LEU A 356 -9.43 -1.79 8.85
N VAL A 357 -9.57 -0.79 9.72
CA VAL A 357 -8.87 0.48 9.60
C VAL A 357 -7.73 0.42 10.63
N PRO A 358 -6.45 0.29 10.21
CA PRO A 358 -5.36 0.10 11.14
C PRO A 358 -5.27 1.21 12.19
N THR A 359 -4.81 0.88 13.39
CA THR A 359 -4.62 1.88 14.46
C THR A 359 -3.21 1.85 14.99
N VAL A 360 -2.72 3.01 15.43
CA VAL A 360 -1.44 3.08 16.14
C VAL A 360 -1.71 2.73 17.61
N PRO A 361 -1.20 1.59 18.13
CA PRO A 361 -1.39 1.25 19.53
C PRO A 361 -0.54 2.17 20.42
N GLY A 362 -1.18 2.94 21.31
CA GLY A 362 -0.52 3.57 22.46
C GLY A 362 0.54 4.63 22.17
N MET A 363 0.29 5.59 21.27
CA MET A 363 1.08 6.84 21.22
C MET A 363 0.72 7.80 22.36
#